data_AF-A0A7W1LX04-F1
#
_entry.id   AF-A0A7W1LX04-F1
#
_cell.length_a   1.000
_cell.length_b   1.000
_cell.length_c   1.000
_cell.angle_alpha   90.00
_cell.angle_beta   90.00
_cell.angle_gamma   90.00
#
_symmetry.space_group_name_H-M   'P 1'
#
loop_
_entity.id
_entity.type
_entity.pdbx_description
1 polymer ?
#
loop_
_entity_poly.entity_id
_entity_poly.type
_entity_poly.pdbx_seq_one_letter_code
_entity_poly.pdbx_strand_id
1 'polypeptide(L)'
;MENFSMFEQALLLANTSSRLEDLGSIPYISRRTFDERETFLFRSQTPCLEYVSLLIENALLLRANRAGRIYACFEKLSRMEPVIDRYLRIADLSERVYIFGEADWKPPRHPNMKVITLPSNFQLARECFLIADSSTLQAALVAAHEEEHDAPVLEARILRIFKSSNKSIVARLASITEGLIDSSLAA
;
A
#
# COMPACT_ATOMS: atom_id res chain seq x y z
N MET A 1 4.16 9.48 16.27
CA MET A 1 3.56 8.64 15.21
C MET A 1 2.15 9.09 14.84
N GLU A 2 1.40 9.76 15.73
CA GLU A 2 0.00 10.14 15.50
C GLU A 2 -0.26 10.89 14.18
N ASN A 3 0.65 11.80 13.77
CA ASN A 3 0.53 12.60 12.54
C ASN A 3 1.39 12.06 11.37
N PHE A 4 1.82 10.79 11.43
CA PHE A 4 2.62 10.23 10.35
C PHE A 4 1.71 9.81 9.18
N SER A 5 2.02 10.31 7.99
CA SER A 5 1.35 9.98 6.73
C SER A 5 2.32 9.33 5.76
N MET A 6 2.03 8.10 5.33
CA MET A 6 2.80 7.43 4.28
C MET A 6 2.59 8.14 2.93
N PHE A 7 1.38 8.64 2.70
CA PHE A 7 1.03 9.36 1.47
C PHE A 7 1.86 10.65 1.30
N GLU A 8 1.97 11.47 2.35
CA GLU A 8 2.79 12.70 2.31
C GLU A 8 4.28 12.38 2.13
N GLN A 9 4.80 11.30 2.75
CA GLN A 9 6.17 10.84 2.50
C GLN A 9 6.38 10.45 1.03
N ALA A 10 5.41 9.76 0.41
CA ALA A 10 5.50 9.38 -0.99
C ALA A 10 5.55 10.60 -1.93
N LEU A 11 4.74 11.63 -1.65
CA LEU A 11 4.76 12.88 -2.41
C LEU A 11 6.08 13.64 -2.25
N LEU A 12 6.60 13.75 -1.03
CA LEU A 12 7.89 14.38 -0.75
C LEU A 12 9.02 13.70 -1.54
N LEU A 13 9.08 12.36 -1.49
CA LEU A 13 10.09 11.58 -2.21
C LEU A 13 9.96 11.69 -3.73
N ALA A 14 8.74 11.74 -4.25
CA ALA A 14 8.48 11.89 -5.68
C ALA A 14 8.98 13.24 -6.18
N ASN A 15 8.68 14.33 -5.46
CA ASN A 15 9.09 15.69 -5.80
C ASN A 15 10.62 15.88 -5.82
N THR A 16 11.37 15.11 -5.02
CA THR A 16 12.84 15.22 -4.98
C THR A 16 13.56 14.29 -5.96
N SER A 17 12.93 13.18 -6.35
CA SER A 17 13.66 12.07 -7.00
C SER A 17 13.22 11.79 -8.44
N SER A 18 12.04 12.29 -8.87
CA SER A 18 11.47 11.95 -10.17
C SER A 18 10.49 13.01 -10.67
N ARG A 19 10.13 12.96 -11.96
CA ARG A 19 9.01 13.77 -12.47
C ARG A 19 7.70 13.08 -12.07
N LEU A 20 7.05 13.58 -11.03
CA LEU A 20 5.70 13.17 -10.67
C LEU A 20 4.73 13.61 -11.78
N GLU A 21 4.02 12.66 -12.37
CA GLU A 21 2.93 12.94 -13.32
C GLU A 21 1.58 12.93 -12.60
N ASP A 22 0.85 14.06 -12.62
CA ASP A 22 -0.54 14.10 -12.14
C ASP A 22 -1.49 13.83 -13.30
N LEU A 23 -2.24 12.73 -13.21
CA LEU A 23 -3.21 12.31 -14.21
C LEU A 23 -4.61 12.90 -13.97
N GLY A 24 -4.80 13.68 -12.90
CA GLY A 24 -6.09 14.24 -12.52
C GLY A 24 -7.06 13.19 -11.98
N SER A 25 -8.35 13.44 -12.18
CA SER A 25 -9.42 12.51 -11.77
C SER A 25 -9.75 11.55 -12.91
N ILE A 26 -9.59 10.26 -12.66
CA ILE A 26 -9.84 9.20 -13.64
C ILE A 26 -10.62 8.04 -13.00
N PRO A 27 -11.60 7.45 -13.71
CA PRO A 27 -12.40 6.37 -13.17
C PRO A 27 -11.65 5.03 -13.10
N TYR A 28 -10.65 4.82 -13.95
CA TYR A 28 -9.84 3.60 -13.98
C TYR A 28 -8.43 3.86 -14.51
N ILE A 29 -7.49 3.01 -14.10
CA ILE A 29 -6.14 2.90 -14.66
C ILE A 29 -6.10 1.68 -15.58
N SER A 30 -5.63 1.84 -16.82
CA SER A 30 -5.38 0.68 -17.68
C SER A 30 -4.10 -0.04 -17.25
N ARG A 31 -4.02 -1.36 -17.47
CA ARG A 31 -2.78 -2.12 -17.25
C ARG A 31 -1.59 -1.52 -17.99
N ARG A 32 -1.80 -1.06 -19.23
CA ARG A 32 -0.77 -0.39 -20.03
C ARG A 32 -0.25 0.88 -19.33
N THR A 33 -1.15 1.71 -18.82
CA THR A 33 -0.79 2.93 -18.07
C THR A 33 0.01 2.59 -16.81
N PHE A 34 -0.40 1.53 -16.09
CA PHE A 34 0.28 1.05 -14.90
C PHE A 34 1.72 0.58 -15.20
N ASP A 35 1.91 -0.12 -16.32
CA ASP A 35 3.21 -0.67 -16.73
C ASP A 35 4.15 0.39 -17.34
N GLU A 36 3.62 1.30 -18.18
CA GLU A 36 4.43 2.29 -18.91
C GLU A 36 4.85 3.50 -18.06
N ARG A 37 4.03 3.91 -17.08
CA ARG A 37 4.31 5.09 -16.25
C ARG A 37 5.03 4.70 -14.97
N GLU A 38 6.17 5.33 -14.71
CA GLU A 38 6.99 5.01 -13.55
C GLU A 38 6.37 5.54 -12.25
N THR A 39 6.18 6.86 -12.14
CA THR A 39 5.70 7.54 -10.92
C THR A 39 4.58 8.52 -11.27
N PHE A 40 3.38 8.29 -10.72
CA PHE A 40 2.22 9.12 -11.01
C PHE A 40 1.23 9.20 -9.85
N LEU A 41 0.46 10.28 -9.86
CA LEU A 41 -0.63 10.59 -8.93
C LEU A 41 -1.94 10.67 -9.72
N PHE A 42 -3.03 10.21 -9.13
CA PHE A 42 -4.36 10.37 -9.70
C PHE A 42 -5.43 10.33 -8.59
N ARG A 43 -6.64 10.79 -8.92
CA ARG A 43 -7.82 10.69 -8.06
C ARG A 43 -8.77 9.65 -8.61
N SER A 44 -9.26 8.76 -7.75
CA SER A 44 -10.22 7.74 -8.13
C SER A 44 -10.97 7.19 -6.91
N GLN A 45 -11.81 6.18 -7.12
CA GLN A 45 -12.56 5.51 -6.06
C GLN A 45 -11.89 4.19 -5.64
N THR A 46 -12.37 3.61 -4.53
CA THR A 46 -11.87 2.35 -3.96
C THR A 46 -11.73 1.21 -4.99
N PRO A 47 -12.68 0.96 -5.91
CA PRO A 47 -12.53 -0.12 -6.89
C PRO A 47 -11.28 0.03 -7.79
N CYS A 48 -10.89 1.27 -8.10
CA CYS A 48 -9.68 1.52 -8.88
C CYS A 48 -8.41 1.25 -8.05
N LEU A 49 -8.38 1.65 -6.78
CA LEU A 49 -7.29 1.32 -5.86
C LEU A 49 -7.13 -0.21 -5.71
N GLU A 50 -8.24 -0.93 -5.49
CA GLU A 50 -8.24 -2.39 -5.38
C GLU A 50 -7.74 -3.06 -6.66
N TYR A 51 -8.15 -2.57 -7.83
CA TYR A 51 -7.65 -3.05 -9.11
C TYR A 51 -6.13 -2.85 -9.25
N VAL A 52 -5.61 -1.66 -8.92
CA VAL A 52 -4.16 -1.40 -8.99
C VAL A 52 -3.39 -2.24 -7.97
N SER A 53 -3.92 -2.42 -6.76
CA SER A 53 -3.36 -3.34 -5.76
C SER A 53 -3.29 -4.76 -6.30
N LEU A 54 -4.37 -5.23 -6.92
CA LEU A 54 -4.46 -6.56 -7.52
C LEU A 54 -3.42 -6.77 -8.65
N LEU A 55 -3.09 -5.72 -9.43
CA LEU A 55 -2.02 -5.81 -10.42
C LEU A 55 -0.66 -6.09 -9.77
N ILE A 56 -0.35 -5.41 -8.65
CA ILE A 56 0.90 -5.64 -7.89
C ILE A 56 0.89 -7.02 -7.24
N GLU A 57 -0.21 -7.39 -6.58
CA GLU A 57 -0.37 -8.69 -5.90
C GLU A 57 -0.24 -9.87 -6.87
N ASN A 58 -0.84 -9.78 -8.06
CA ASN A 58 -0.67 -10.79 -9.10
C ASN A 58 0.76 -10.83 -9.63
N ALA A 59 1.41 -9.66 -9.78
CA ALA A 59 2.81 -9.61 -10.17
C ALA A 59 3.72 -10.27 -9.13
N LEU A 60 3.39 -10.20 -7.82
CA LEU A 60 4.11 -10.93 -6.77
C LEU A 60 3.93 -12.45 -6.90
N LEU A 61 2.69 -12.90 -7.09
CA LEU A 61 2.37 -14.34 -7.18
C LEU A 61 2.96 -15.03 -8.42
N LEU A 62 3.21 -14.30 -9.50
CA LEU A 62 3.77 -14.83 -10.74
C LEU A 62 5.30 -14.96 -10.72
N ARG A 63 6.00 -14.47 -9.69
CA ARG A 63 7.46 -14.53 -9.60
C ARG A 63 7.88 -15.78 -8.83
N ALA A 64 8.72 -16.61 -9.46
CA ALA A 64 9.16 -17.90 -8.92
C ALA A 64 10.25 -17.79 -7.83
N ASN A 65 10.88 -16.62 -7.67
CA ASN A 65 11.87 -16.37 -6.63
C ASN A 65 11.20 -15.71 -5.44
N ARG A 66 11.68 -16.01 -4.23
CA ARG A 66 11.14 -15.43 -3.00
C ARG A 66 11.04 -13.91 -3.17
N ALA A 67 9.82 -13.40 -3.25
CA ALA A 67 9.54 -11.98 -3.20
C ALA A 67 10.17 -11.44 -1.91
N GLY A 68 10.68 -10.23 -1.94
CA GLY A 68 11.40 -9.63 -0.83
C GLY A 68 10.46 -9.32 0.33
N ARG A 69 10.50 -8.08 0.82
CA ARG A 69 9.62 -7.65 1.90
C ARG A 69 8.41 -6.95 1.32
N ILE A 70 7.24 -7.37 1.77
CA ILE A 70 5.96 -6.79 1.37
C ILE A 70 5.37 -6.10 2.58
N TYR A 71 4.85 -4.89 2.37
CA TYR A 71 4.19 -4.11 3.39
C TYR A 71 2.81 -3.71 2.87
N ALA A 72 1.75 -4.08 3.57
CA ALA A 72 0.40 -3.72 3.21
C ALA A 72 -0.31 -3.11 4.40
N CYS A 73 -1.02 -2.01 4.18
CA CYS A 73 -1.83 -1.35 5.19
C CYS A 73 -3.28 -1.28 4.74
N PHE A 74 -4.14 -1.68 5.66
CA PHE A 74 -5.59 -1.58 5.56
C PHE A 74 -6.07 -0.64 6.67
N GLU A 75 -7.15 0.11 6.42
CA GLU A 75 -7.79 0.92 7.47
C GLU A 75 -8.14 0.04 8.69
N LYS A 76 -8.78 -1.10 8.41
CA LYS A 76 -9.19 -2.11 9.38
C LYS A 76 -8.72 -3.49 8.94
N LEU A 77 -8.25 -4.31 9.88
CA LEU A 77 -7.79 -5.67 9.55
C LEU A 77 -8.89 -6.53 8.94
N SER A 78 -10.16 -6.32 9.29
CA SER A 78 -11.31 -7.04 8.68
C SER A 78 -11.40 -6.84 7.17
N ARG A 79 -10.88 -5.74 6.61
CA ARG A 79 -10.83 -5.49 5.15
C ARG A 79 -9.94 -6.48 4.42
N MET A 80 -9.05 -7.15 5.14
CA MET A 80 -8.19 -8.20 4.59
C MET A 80 -8.95 -9.51 4.39
N GLU A 81 -10.07 -9.74 5.09
CA GLU A 81 -10.79 -11.03 5.07
C GLU A 81 -11.10 -11.54 3.65
N PRO A 82 -11.61 -10.72 2.71
CA PRO A 82 -11.89 -11.18 1.34
C PRO A 82 -10.63 -11.53 0.53
N VAL A 83 -9.45 -11.10 0.97
CA VAL A 83 -8.18 -11.23 0.26
C VAL A 83 -7.14 -12.05 1.03
N ILE A 84 -7.51 -12.62 2.18
CA ILE A 84 -6.57 -13.28 3.09
C ILE A 84 -5.83 -14.44 2.44
N ASP A 85 -6.53 -15.29 1.70
CA ASP A 85 -5.93 -16.43 0.99
C ASP A 85 -4.85 -15.99 0.01
N ARG A 86 -5.05 -14.82 -0.62
CA ARG A 86 -4.08 -14.24 -1.53
C ARG A 86 -2.83 -13.76 -0.79
N TYR A 87 -3.01 -13.13 0.36
CA TYR A 87 -1.89 -12.68 1.19
C TYR A 87 -1.14 -13.83 1.87
N LEU A 88 -1.81 -14.93 2.23
CA LEU A 88 -1.16 -16.15 2.70
C LEU A 88 -0.25 -16.74 1.60
N ARG A 89 -0.74 -16.82 0.36
CA ARG A 89 0.06 -17.25 -0.79
C ARG A 89 1.22 -16.30 -1.10
N ILE A 90 1.02 -14.99 -0.97
CA ILE A 90 2.11 -14.02 -1.10
C ILE A 90 3.15 -14.28 0.00
N ALA A 91 2.73 -14.59 1.23
CA ALA A 91 3.64 -14.87 2.34
C ALA A 91 4.42 -16.19 2.17
N ASP A 92 3.85 -17.22 1.54
CA ASP A 92 4.58 -18.44 1.15
C ASP A 92 5.75 -18.13 0.21
N LEU A 93 5.55 -17.14 -0.66
CA LEU A 93 6.53 -16.71 -1.66
C LEU A 93 7.39 -15.55 -1.17
N SER A 94 7.15 -14.95 -0.01
CA SER A 94 7.89 -13.75 0.42
C SER A 94 8.83 -14.03 1.57
N GLU A 95 9.92 -13.27 1.69
CA GLU A 95 10.76 -13.28 2.90
C GLU A 95 9.95 -12.86 4.13
N ARG A 96 9.15 -11.80 3.98
CA ARG A 96 8.29 -11.28 5.03
C ARG A 96 7.15 -10.45 4.45
N VAL A 97 5.98 -10.57 5.04
CA VAL A 97 4.80 -9.75 4.77
C VAL A 97 4.40 -9.07 6.06
N TYR A 98 4.36 -7.75 6.06
CA TYR A 98 3.88 -6.94 7.18
C TYR A 98 2.52 -6.38 6.85
N ILE A 99 1.53 -6.65 7.71
CA ILE A 99 0.16 -6.19 7.57
C ILE A 99 -0.13 -5.17 8.66
N PHE A 100 -0.46 -3.94 8.27
CA PHE A 100 -0.85 -2.87 9.17
C PHE A 100 -2.36 -2.66 9.13
N GLY A 101 -2.96 -2.29 10.27
CA GLY A 101 -4.35 -1.85 10.32
C GLY A 101 -4.93 -1.81 11.74
N GLU A 102 -6.11 -1.21 11.88
CA GLU A 102 -6.85 -1.21 13.15
C GLU A 102 -7.28 -2.63 13.54
N ALA A 103 -7.10 -2.97 14.82
CA ALA A 103 -7.33 -4.30 15.35
C ALA A 103 -8.81 -4.64 15.57
N ASP A 104 -9.58 -4.80 14.49
CA ASP A 104 -11.00 -5.21 14.53
C ASP A 104 -11.24 -6.68 14.11
N TRP A 105 -10.22 -7.32 13.56
CA TRP A 105 -10.22 -8.71 13.14
C TRP A 105 -8.85 -9.33 13.34
N LYS A 106 -8.78 -10.66 13.46
CA LYS A 106 -7.55 -11.41 13.68
C LYS A 106 -7.22 -12.28 12.47
N PRO A 107 -6.28 -11.86 11.61
CA PRO A 107 -5.84 -12.68 10.49
C PRO A 107 -5.26 -14.04 10.96
N PRO A 108 -5.41 -15.10 10.15
CA PRO A 108 -4.72 -16.37 10.40
C PRO A 108 -3.20 -16.16 10.49
N ARG A 109 -2.55 -16.96 11.32
CA ARG A 109 -1.09 -16.88 11.51
C ARG A 109 -0.36 -17.54 10.35
N HIS A 110 0.74 -16.94 9.92
CA HIS A 110 1.66 -17.51 8.94
C HIS A 110 3.11 -17.15 9.33
N PRO A 111 4.10 -18.07 9.21
CA PRO A 111 5.48 -17.81 9.65
C PRO A 111 6.10 -16.55 9.04
N ASN A 112 5.79 -16.27 7.77
CA ASN A 112 6.30 -15.11 7.05
C ASN A 112 5.35 -13.90 7.09
N MET A 113 4.23 -13.96 7.81
CA MET A 113 3.29 -12.84 7.92
C MET A 113 3.26 -12.29 9.34
N LYS A 114 3.43 -10.99 9.50
CA LYS A 114 3.35 -10.29 10.78
C LYS A 114 2.32 -9.19 10.72
N VAL A 115 1.38 -9.21 11.67
CA VAL A 115 0.39 -8.15 11.85
C VAL A 115 0.96 -7.09 12.79
N ILE A 116 0.80 -5.83 12.40
CA ILE A 116 1.18 -4.63 13.14
C ILE A 116 -0.11 -3.84 13.39
N THR A 117 -0.57 -3.82 14.63
CA THR A 117 -1.83 -3.16 14.98
C THR A 117 -1.63 -1.65 15.09
N LEU A 118 -2.47 -0.89 14.40
CA LEU A 118 -2.47 0.57 14.47
C LEU A 118 -3.56 1.06 15.42
N PRO A 119 -3.27 2.04 16.29
CA PRO A 119 -4.29 2.79 17.00
C PRO A 119 -5.21 3.55 16.02
N SER A 120 -6.51 3.58 16.30
CA SER A 120 -7.51 4.23 15.43
C SER A 120 -7.33 5.74 15.29
N ASN A 121 -6.62 6.39 16.22
CA ASN A 121 -6.31 7.81 16.18
C ASN A 121 -5.07 8.14 15.32
N PHE A 122 -4.35 7.15 14.79
CA PHE A 122 -3.17 7.41 13.96
C PHE A 122 -3.60 7.76 12.54
N GLN A 123 -2.98 8.80 11.95
CA GLN A 123 -3.22 9.18 10.57
C GLN A 123 -2.98 8.03 9.58
N LEU A 124 -1.96 7.20 9.84
CA LEU A 124 -1.66 6.00 9.05
C LEU A 124 -2.82 4.99 9.00
N ALA A 125 -3.67 4.93 10.04
CA ALA A 125 -4.84 4.05 10.05
C ALA A 125 -5.95 4.52 9.09
N ARG A 126 -5.85 5.74 8.53
CA ARG A 126 -6.77 6.30 7.53
C ARG A 126 -6.20 6.24 6.11
N GLU A 127 -5.08 5.54 5.92
CA GLU A 127 -4.38 5.40 4.65
C GLU A 127 -4.29 3.92 4.27
N CYS A 128 -4.26 3.67 2.96
CA CYS A 128 -4.01 2.34 2.41
C CYS A 128 -2.68 2.37 1.66
N PHE A 129 -1.84 1.35 1.85
CA PHE A 129 -0.64 1.21 1.02
C PHE A 129 -0.28 -0.23 0.76
N LEU A 130 0.40 -0.46 -0.36
CA LEU A 130 1.04 -1.71 -0.72
C LEU A 130 2.43 -1.38 -1.28
N ILE A 131 3.47 -1.84 -0.59
CA ILE A 131 4.86 -1.69 -0.99
C ILE A 131 5.43 -3.08 -1.19
N ALA A 132 5.81 -3.39 -2.42
CA ALA A 132 6.60 -4.55 -2.78
C ALA A 132 8.04 -4.10 -2.98
N ASP A 133 8.92 -4.47 -2.06
CA ASP A 133 10.36 -4.22 -2.17
C ASP A 133 11.11 -5.55 -2.32
N SER A 134 11.45 -5.87 -3.56
CA SER A 134 12.16 -7.09 -3.91
C SER A 134 13.08 -6.88 -5.11
N SER A 135 14.04 -7.79 -5.28
CA SER A 135 14.93 -7.79 -6.45
C SER A 135 14.18 -7.97 -7.78
N THR A 136 12.99 -8.60 -7.76
CA THR A 136 12.21 -8.95 -8.95
C THR A 136 11.00 -8.05 -9.21
N LEU A 137 10.58 -7.27 -8.21
CA LEU A 137 9.45 -6.34 -8.28
C LEU A 137 9.69 -5.21 -7.27
N GLN A 138 9.71 -3.98 -7.77
CA GLN A 138 9.66 -2.78 -6.96
C GLN A 138 8.45 -1.95 -7.37
N ALA A 139 7.48 -1.89 -6.48
CA ALA A 139 6.25 -1.13 -6.67
C ALA A 139 5.77 -0.61 -5.32
N ALA A 140 5.35 0.65 -5.30
CA ALA A 140 4.67 1.28 -4.18
C ALA A 140 3.34 1.83 -4.70
N LEU A 141 2.28 1.53 -3.96
CA LEU A 141 0.95 2.07 -4.11
C LEU A 141 0.55 2.66 -2.75
N VAL A 142 0.18 3.93 -2.71
CA VAL A 142 -0.22 4.61 -1.47
C VAL A 142 -1.45 5.43 -1.77
N ALA A 143 -2.46 5.36 -0.91
CA ALA A 143 -3.70 6.08 -1.07
C ALA A 143 -4.13 6.72 0.25
N ALA A 144 -4.63 7.95 0.13
CA ALA A 144 -5.24 8.69 1.22
C ALA A 144 -6.61 9.21 0.78
N HIS A 145 -7.55 9.27 1.71
CA HIS A 145 -8.84 9.91 1.47
C HIS A 145 -8.65 11.42 1.23
N GLU A 146 -9.33 11.96 0.21
CA GLU A 146 -9.52 13.40 0.10
C GLU A 146 -10.57 13.82 1.14
N GLU A 147 -10.34 14.88 1.91
CA GLU A 147 -11.17 15.25 3.06
C GLU A 147 -12.60 15.74 2.71
N GLU A 148 -13.09 15.51 1.49
CA GLU A 148 -14.41 15.97 1.08
C GLU A 148 -15.54 15.00 1.50
N HIS A 149 -16.32 15.49 2.46
CA HIS A 149 -17.77 15.38 2.62
C HIS A 149 -18.42 13.99 2.45
N ASP A 150 -18.83 13.43 3.59
CA ASP A 150 -20.06 12.66 3.81
C ASP A 150 -20.63 11.84 2.62
N ALA A 151 -19.78 11.08 1.93
CA ALA A 151 -20.24 10.12 0.95
C ALA A 151 -20.99 9.01 1.71
N PRO A 152 -22.29 8.78 1.44
CA PRO A 152 -23.11 7.83 2.20
C PRO A 152 -22.64 6.38 2.04
N VAL A 153 -21.76 6.12 1.07
CA VAL A 153 -21.18 4.80 0.77
C VAL A 153 -19.66 4.93 0.69
N LEU A 154 -18.93 4.07 1.43
CA LEU A 154 -17.46 4.08 1.50
C LEU A 154 -16.79 3.92 0.13
N GLU A 155 -17.41 3.17 -0.78
CA GLU A 155 -16.94 2.92 -2.14
C GLU A 155 -17.00 4.16 -3.04
N ALA A 156 -17.81 5.16 -2.67
CA ALA A 156 -17.95 6.40 -3.43
C ALA A 156 -16.91 7.47 -3.04
N ARG A 157 -16.12 7.23 -1.97
CA ARG A 157 -15.11 8.18 -1.49
C ARG A 157 -14.01 8.36 -2.51
N ILE A 158 -13.62 9.61 -2.71
CA ILE A 158 -12.50 9.96 -3.58
C ILE A 158 -11.19 9.76 -2.81
N LEU A 159 -10.28 9.03 -3.43
CA LEU A 159 -8.94 8.71 -2.96
C LEU A 159 -7.94 9.43 -3.84
N ARG A 160 -6.94 10.05 -3.22
CA ARG A 160 -5.70 10.43 -3.89
C ARG A 160 -4.78 9.22 -3.87
N ILE A 161 -4.39 8.72 -5.05
CA ILE A 161 -3.64 7.48 -5.21
C ILE A 161 -2.31 7.78 -5.90
N PHE A 162 -1.24 7.42 -5.22
CA PHE A 162 0.14 7.50 -5.68
C PHE A 162 0.63 6.10 -6.07
N LYS A 163 1.23 5.97 -7.26
CA LYS A 163 1.95 4.78 -7.68
C LYS A 163 3.38 5.16 -8.06
N SER A 164 4.36 4.37 -7.61
CA SER A 164 5.72 4.43 -8.13
C SER A 164 6.30 3.04 -8.34
N SER A 165 7.00 2.85 -9.46
CA SER A 165 7.94 1.75 -9.67
C SER A 165 9.40 2.21 -9.71
N ASN A 166 9.67 3.46 -9.30
CA ASN A 166 11.02 3.99 -9.19
C ASN A 166 11.72 3.35 -7.99
N LYS A 167 12.84 2.66 -8.27
CA LYS A 167 13.59 1.88 -7.28
C LYS A 167 13.98 2.66 -6.02
N SER A 168 14.39 3.92 -6.19
CA SER A 168 14.85 4.77 -5.09
C SER A 168 13.70 5.20 -4.17
N ILE A 169 12.54 5.49 -4.75
CA ILE A 169 11.33 5.85 -3.99
C ILE A 169 10.82 4.63 -3.24
N VAL A 170 10.69 3.48 -3.92
CA VAL A 170 10.20 2.24 -3.30
C VAL A 170 11.09 1.81 -2.13
N ALA A 171 12.41 1.79 -2.31
CA ALA A 171 13.35 1.43 -1.25
C ALA A 171 13.28 2.39 -0.04
N ARG A 172 13.10 3.70 -0.29
CA ARG A 172 12.94 4.68 0.79
C ARG A 172 11.62 4.51 1.54
N LEU A 173 10.51 4.28 0.83
CA LEU A 173 9.21 4.01 1.46
C LEU A 173 9.24 2.70 2.27
N ALA A 174 9.90 1.66 1.76
CA ALA A 174 10.12 0.42 2.52
C ALA A 174 10.95 0.68 3.78
N SER A 175 12.04 1.43 3.67
CA SER A 175 12.87 1.79 4.83
C SER A 175 12.12 2.62 5.87
N ILE A 176 11.26 3.55 5.45
CA ILE A 176 10.41 4.31 6.36
C ILE A 176 9.43 3.38 7.08
N THR A 177 8.81 2.45 6.34
CA THR A 177 7.87 1.47 6.90
C THR A 177 8.54 0.55 7.93
N GLU A 178 9.76 0.09 7.67
CA GLU A 178 10.53 -0.70 8.65
C GLU A 178 10.81 0.08 9.94
N GLY A 179 11.15 1.38 9.83
CA GLY A 179 11.30 2.24 11.01
C GLY A 179 10.03 2.36 11.87
N LEU A 180 8.84 2.28 11.26
CA LEU A 180 7.57 2.25 11.99
C LEU A 180 7.37 0.93 12.74
N ILE A 181 7.81 -0.18 12.17
CA ILE A 181 7.74 -1.51 12.80
C ILE A 181 8.64 -1.54 14.04
N ASP A 182 9.88 -1.08 13.92
CA ASP A 182 10.82 -1.04 15.04
C ASP A 182 10.32 -0.15 16.18
N SER A 183 9.78 1.02 15.84
CA SER A 183 9.18 1.94 16.81
C SER A 183 7.97 1.34 17.52
N SER A 184 7.15 0.57 16.80
CA SER A 184 5.98 -0.13 17.37
C SER A 184 6.37 -1.30 18.27
N LEU A 185 7.57 -1.86 18.15
CA LEU A 185 8.06 -2.95 19.02
C LEU A 185 8.75 -2.44 20.28
N ALA A 186 9.20 -1.18 20.27
CA ALA A 186 9.86 -0.54 21.41
C ALA A 186 8.89 0.16 22.38
N ALA A 187 7.64 0.38 21.97
CA ALA A 187 6.55 0.97 22.76
C ALA A 187 5.74 -0.11 23.48
#